data_AF-Q1JZ68-F1
#
_entry.id   AF-Q1JZ68-F1
#
_cell.length_a   1.000
_cell.length_b   1.000
_cell.length_c   1.000
_cell.angle_alpha   90.00
_cell.angle_beta   90.00
_cell.angle_gamma   90.00
#
_symmetry.space_group_name_H-M   'P 1'
#
loop_
_entity.id
_entity.type
_entity.pdbx_description
1 polymer ?
#
loop_
_entity_poly.entity_id
_entity_poly.type
_entity_poly.pdbx_seq_one_letter_code
_entity_poly.pdbx_strand_id
1 'polypeptide(L)'
;MACVVVFDPTTRGRSDVFRLQLNNYEVVVFKHVEETVNWLSTCRANLIDVAALVITSKDKSPLFSQMIMTGVPTFFVGFSEQEKTEIETSLEGLAHTALCFCRREQFIDDLSKVIG
;
A
#
# COMPACT_ATOMS: atom_id res chain seq x y z
N MET A 1 -9.94 -13.77 7.69
CA MET A 1 -8.48 -13.73 7.49
C MET A 1 -8.22 -12.44 6.74
N ALA A 2 -7.39 -11.56 7.31
CA ALA A 2 -7.11 -10.25 6.72
C ALA A 2 -5.85 -10.33 5.85
N CYS A 3 -5.73 -9.46 4.86
CA CYS A 3 -4.56 -9.40 3.99
C CYS A 3 -3.91 -8.02 3.97
N VAL A 4 -2.62 -8.01 3.67
CA VAL A 4 -1.84 -6.81 3.35
C VAL A 4 -1.53 -6.86 1.87
N VAL A 5 -2.01 -5.86 1.14
CA VAL A 5 -1.82 -5.76 -0.30
C VAL A 5 -0.61 -4.89 -0.57
N VAL A 6 0.25 -5.34 -1.49
CA VAL A 6 1.51 -4.71 -1.79
C VAL A 6 1.60 -4.44 -3.27
N PHE A 7 1.86 -3.19 -3.65
CA PHE A 7 2.22 -2.80 -5.00
C PHE A 7 3.72 -2.51 -5.10
N ASP A 8 4.44 -3.41 -5.75
CA ASP A 8 5.89 -3.34 -5.97
C ASP A 8 6.29 -3.82 -7.37
N PRO A 9 6.33 -2.93 -8.38
CA PRO A 9 6.75 -3.26 -9.75
C PRO A 9 8.24 -3.55 -9.87
N THR A 10 9.04 -3.25 -8.84
CA THR A 10 10.50 -3.43 -8.86
C THR A 10 10.94 -4.84 -8.49
N THR A 11 10.01 -5.68 -8.06
CA THR A 11 10.26 -7.09 -7.72
C THR A 11 10.74 -7.92 -8.92
N ARG A 12 12.05 -8.12 -9.03
CA ARG A 12 12.66 -9.17 -9.89
C ARG A 12 12.56 -10.59 -9.30
N GLY A 13 11.75 -10.82 -8.26
CA GLY A 13 11.50 -12.16 -7.70
C GLY A 13 11.91 -12.36 -6.24
N ARG A 14 12.44 -11.33 -5.58
CA ARG A 14 12.57 -11.25 -4.12
C ARG A 14 12.44 -9.79 -3.70
N SER A 15 11.26 -9.35 -3.24
CA SER A 15 11.25 -8.16 -2.41
C SER A 15 11.53 -8.60 -0.99
N ASP A 16 12.76 -8.37 -0.56
CA ASP A 16 13.21 -8.56 0.82
C ASP A 16 12.37 -7.70 1.80
N VAL A 17 11.65 -6.69 1.29
CA VAL A 17 10.65 -5.88 2.00
C VAL A 17 9.47 -6.74 2.53
N PHE A 18 9.16 -7.88 1.92
CA PHE A 18 7.94 -8.65 2.20
C PHE A 18 8.18 -10.05 2.79
N ARG A 19 9.35 -10.32 3.37
CA ARG A 19 9.47 -11.37 4.42
C ARG A 19 8.80 -10.94 5.74
N LEU A 20 7.77 -10.11 5.64
CA LEU A 20 6.82 -9.80 6.68
C LEU A 20 6.07 -11.10 7.00
N GLN A 21 6.58 -11.87 7.95
CA GLN A 21 5.72 -12.75 8.74
C GLN A 21 4.88 -11.85 9.66
N LEU A 22 3.91 -11.17 9.07
CA LEU A 22 2.81 -10.57 9.82
C LEU A 22 1.98 -11.75 10.30
N ASN A 23 2.25 -12.20 11.52
CA ASN A 23 1.47 -13.25 12.14
C ASN A 23 -0.01 -12.89 11.99
N ASN A 24 -0.77 -13.76 11.31
CA ASN A 24 -2.21 -13.64 11.02
C ASN A 24 -2.64 -12.83 9.77
N TYR A 25 -1.71 -12.31 8.97
CA TYR A 25 -2.04 -11.62 7.71
C TYR A 25 -1.45 -12.32 6.49
N GLU A 26 -2.25 -12.43 5.44
CA GLU A 26 -1.76 -12.85 4.12
C GLU A 26 -1.14 -11.66 3.40
N VAL A 27 0.12 -11.77 2.97
CA VAL A 27 0.76 -10.71 2.18
C VAL A 27 0.63 -11.06 0.69
N VAL A 28 -0.06 -10.19 -0.05
CA VAL A 28 -0.29 -10.36 -1.49
C VAL A 28 0.45 -9.27 -2.25
N VAL A 29 1.35 -9.66 -3.16
CA VAL A 29 2.24 -8.74 -3.88
C VAL A 29 1.89 -8.69 -5.36
N PHE A 30 1.68 -7.49 -5.88
CA PHE A 30 1.35 -7.19 -7.27
C PHE A 30 2.44 -6.35 -7.93
N LYS A 31 2.67 -6.61 -9.21
CA LYS A 31 3.63 -5.85 -10.03
C LYS A 31 2.96 -4.78 -10.88
N HIS A 32 1.67 -4.98 -11.19
CA HIS A 32 0.91 -4.11 -12.06
C HIS A 32 -0.17 -3.40 -11.24
N VAL A 33 -0.34 -2.10 -11.50
CA VAL A 33 -1.31 -1.28 -10.76
C VAL A 33 -2.73 -1.73 -11.07
N GLU A 34 -2.99 -2.17 -12.31
CA GLU A 34 -4.27 -2.70 -12.77
C GLU A 34 -4.69 -3.94 -11.96
N GLU A 35 -3.75 -4.87 -11.75
CA GLU A 35 -3.98 -6.09 -10.95
C GLU A 35 -4.26 -5.73 -9.50
N THR A 36 -3.53 -4.75 -8.95
CA THR A 36 -3.71 -4.30 -7.57
C THR A 36 -5.10 -3.68 -7.37
N VAL A 37 -5.53 -2.80 -8.27
CA VAL A 37 -6.86 -2.15 -8.22
C VAL A 37 -7.98 -3.17 -8.38
N ASN A 38 -7.83 -4.11 -9.32
CA ASN A 38 -8.79 -5.20 -9.52
C ASN A 38 -8.89 -6.09 -8.26
N TRP A 39 -7.76 -6.38 -7.62
CA TRP A 39 -7.75 -7.17 -6.39
C TRP A 39 -8.43 -6.44 -5.23
N LEU A 40 -8.11 -5.16 -5.00
CA LEU A 40 -8.78 -4.35 -3.97
C LEU A 40 -10.29 -4.26 -4.21
N SER A 41 -10.71 -4.11 -5.47
CA SER A 41 -12.13 -4.14 -5.85
C SER A 41 -12.78 -5.49 -5.53
N THR A 42 -12.08 -6.58 -5.81
CA THR A 42 -12.50 -7.95 -5.49
C THR A 42 -12.61 -8.16 -3.98
N CYS A 43 -11.63 -7.69 -3.21
CA CYS A 43 -11.65 -7.76 -1.76
C CYS A 43 -12.88 -7.05 -1.19
N ARG A 44 -13.15 -5.82 -1.66
CA ARG A 44 -14.34 -5.06 -1.24
C ARG A 44 -15.64 -5.78 -1.60
N ALA A 45 -15.75 -6.33 -2.81
CA ALA A 45 -16.96 -7.04 -3.25
C ALA A 45 -17.23 -8.32 -2.45
N ASN A 46 -16.17 -9.01 -2.02
CA ASN A 46 -16.25 -10.27 -1.29
C ASN A 46 -16.11 -10.10 0.23
N LEU A 47 -16.12 -8.86 0.75
CA LEU A 47 -15.93 -8.55 2.17
C LEU A 47 -14.63 -9.16 2.76
N ILE A 48 -13.58 -9.25 1.95
CA ILE A 48 -12.24 -9.62 2.39
C ILE A 48 -11.63 -8.41 3.07
N ASP A 49 -11.18 -8.60 4.31
CA ASP A 49 -10.57 -7.55 5.10
C ASP A 49 -9.15 -7.25 4.60
N VAL A 50 -8.93 -6.00 4.16
CA VAL A 50 -7.62 -5.51 3.74
C VAL A 50 -7.12 -4.60 4.84
N ALA A 51 -6.14 -5.07 5.60
CA ALA A 51 -5.62 -4.36 6.75
C ALA A 51 -4.77 -3.15 6.36
N ALA A 52 -4.00 -3.28 5.27
CA ALA A 52 -3.16 -2.21 4.75
C ALA A 52 -2.84 -2.40 3.26
N LEU A 53 -2.61 -1.27 2.59
CA LEU A 53 -2.02 -1.18 1.27
C LEU A 53 -0.60 -0.64 1.41
N VAL A 54 0.37 -1.30 0.77
CA VAL A 54 1.79 -0.91 0.80
C VAL A 54 2.23 -0.60 -0.61
N ILE A 55 2.78 0.59 -0.80
CA ILE A 55 3.22 1.09 -2.10
C ILE A 55 4.72 1.37 -2.01
N THR A 56 5.49 0.69 -2.84
CA THR A 56 6.93 0.95 -2.99
C THR A 56 7.26 1.62 -4.33
N SER A 57 6.25 1.74 -5.20
CA SER A 57 6.36 2.28 -6.55
C SER A 57 6.11 3.78 -6.62
N LYS A 58 6.90 4.46 -7.43
CA LYS A 58 6.70 5.88 -7.79
C LYS A 58 5.84 6.05 -9.05
N ASP A 59 4.94 5.11 -9.29
CA ASP A 59 4.06 5.13 -10.45
C ASP A 59 3.16 6.38 -10.42
N LYS A 60 3.02 7.05 -11.55
CA LYS A 60 2.18 8.24 -11.74
C LYS A 60 0.90 7.94 -12.53
N SER A 61 0.58 6.66 -12.72
CA SER A 61 -0.64 6.21 -13.39
C SER A 61 -1.90 6.80 -12.73
N PRO A 62 -2.93 7.20 -13.50
CA PRO A 62 -4.23 7.60 -12.95
C PRO A 62 -4.87 6.55 -12.03
N LEU A 63 -4.52 5.27 -12.23
CA LEU A 63 -4.99 4.15 -11.40
C LEU A 63 -4.41 4.19 -9.98
N PHE A 64 -3.30 4.91 -9.79
CA PHE A 64 -2.67 5.10 -8.48
C PHE A 64 -3.61 5.82 -7.50
N SER A 65 -4.29 6.87 -7.96
CA SER A 65 -5.28 7.58 -7.15
C SER A 65 -6.46 6.68 -6.80
N GLN A 66 -6.93 5.84 -7.73
CA GLN A 66 -8.02 4.90 -7.46
C GLN A 66 -7.64 3.86 -6.40
N MET A 67 -6.39 3.39 -6.44
CA MET A 67 -5.85 2.44 -5.46
C MET A 67 -5.86 3.03 -4.03
N ILE A 68 -5.50 4.31 -3.89
CA ILE A 68 -5.44 5.02 -2.61
C ILE A 68 -6.84 5.41 -2.10
N MET A 69 -7.80 5.61 -3.00
CA MET A 69 -9.20 5.94 -2.66
C MET A 69 -10.01 4.76 -2.11
N THR A 70 -9.38 3.62 -1.86
CA THR A 70 -10.05 2.42 -1.33
C THR A 70 -10.44 2.54 0.15
N GLY A 71 -9.99 3.57 0.85
CA GLY A 71 -10.27 3.78 2.28
C GLY A 71 -9.45 2.88 3.20
N VAL A 72 -8.49 2.15 2.64
CA VAL A 72 -7.55 1.28 3.35
C VAL A 72 -6.35 2.10 3.82
N PRO A 73 -5.81 1.88 5.03
CA PRO A 73 -4.55 2.48 5.46
C PRO A 73 -3.45 2.24 4.44
N THR A 74 -2.86 3.30 3.91
CA THR A 74 -1.91 3.23 2.81
C THR A 74 -0.52 3.68 3.25
N PHE A 75 0.49 2.83 3.03
CA PHE A 75 1.88 3.05 3.37
C PHE A 75 2.72 3.29 2.12
N PHE A 76 3.35 4.45 2.03
CA PHE A 76 4.34 4.77 1.00
C PHE A 76 5.74 4.53 1.56
N VAL A 77 6.45 3.56 0.99
CA VAL A 77 7.74 3.11 1.54
C VAL A 77 8.90 3.53 0.65
N GLY A 78 9.83 4.31 1.21
CA GLY A 78 11.04 4.76 0.50
C GLY A 78 10.83 5.96 -0.43
N PHE A 79 9.82 6.77 -0.13
CA PHE A 79 9.56 8.06 -0.79
C PHE A 79 10.36 9.16 -0.10
N SER A 80 10.78 10.16 -0.88
CA SER A 80 11.42 11.38 -0.39
C SER A 80 10.38 12.41 0.10
N GLU A 81 10.82 13.41 0.87
CA GLU A 81 9.95 14.50 1.35
C GLU A 81 9.28 15.30 0.21
N GLN A 82 9.98 15.45 -0.91
CA GLN A 82 9.41 16.11 -2.09
C GLN A 82 8.27 15.27 -2.68
N GLU A 83 8.48 13.96 -2.83
CA GLU A 83 7.47 13.05 -3.39
C GLU A 83 6.28 12.90 -2.45
N LYS A 84 6.52 12.90 -1.12
CA LYS A 84 5.46 12.99 -0.12
C LYS A 84 4.60 14.22 -0.35
N THR A 85 5.22 15.40 -0.44
CA THR A 85 4.49 16.67 -0.69
C THR A 85 3.69 16.61 -2.00
N GLU A 86 4.27 16.05 -3.06
CA GLU A 86 3.58 15.87 -4.36
C GLU A 86 2.34 14.98 -4.22
N ILE A 87 2.44 13.87 -3.49
CA ILE A 87 1.33 12.94 -3.26
C ILE A 87 0.28 13.58 -2.35
N GLU A 88 0.68 14.21 -1.24
CA GLU A 88 -0.24 14.89 -0.33
C GLU A 88 -1.01 16.02 -1.04
N THR A 89 -0.34 16.79 -1.90
CA THR A 89 -0.97 17.83 -2.73
C THR A 89 -1.88 17.23 -3.81
N SER A 90 -1.49 16.10 -4.41
CA SER A 90 -2.33 15.44 -5.44
C SER A 90 -3.57 14.78 -4.83
N LEU A 91 -3.51 14.45 -3.54
CA LEU A 91 -4.59 13.85 -2.76
C LEU A 91 -5.30 14.87 -1.85
N GLU A 92 -4.98 16.17 -1.97
CA GLU A 92 -5.61 17.24 -1.20
C GLU A 92 -7.13 17.24 -1.52
N GLY A 93 -7.92 16.75 -0.56
CA GLY A 93 -9.37 16.51 -0.73
C GLY A 93 -9.82 15.07 -0.45
N LEU A 94 -8.89 14.12 -0.37
CA LEU A 94 -9.14 12.70 -0.03
C LEU A 94 -8.92 12.42 1.47
N ALA A 95 -9.24 13.40 2.32
CA ALA A 95 -8.91 13.52 3.75
C ALA A 95 -9.40 12.38 4.68
N HIS A 96 -9.92 11.28 4.14
CA HIS A 96 -10.43 10.14 4.90
C HIS A 96 -9.53 8.90 4.83
N THR A 97 -8.49 8.89 3.99
CA THR A 97 -7.55 7.77 3.94
C THR A 97 -6.36 8.03 4.85
N ALA A 98 -6.06 7.10 5.77
CA ALA A 98 -4.85 7.17 6.58
C ALA A 98 -3.62 6.93 5.68
N LEU A 99 -2.91 8.00 5.32
CA LEU A 99 -1.68 7.94 4.53
C LEU A 99 -0.47 7.97 5.48
N CYS A 100 0.41 6.99 5.35
CA CYS A 100 1.64 6.87 6.13
C CYS A 100 2.84 6.86 5.18
N PHE A 101 3.83 7.70 5.46
CA PHE A 101 5.08 7.76 4.70
C PHE A 101 6.21 7.25 5.59
N CYS A 102 6.82 6.14 5.19
CA CYS A 102 7.79 5.44 6.02
C CYS A 102 9.10 5.21 5.27
N ARG A 103 10.22 5.22 5.99
CA ARG A 103 11.49 4.69 5.48
C ARG A 103 11.41 3.17 5.41
N ARG A 104 12.12 2.56 4.47
CA ARG A 104 12.17 1.09 4.30
C ARG A 104 12.53 0.36 5.59
N GLU A 105 13.45 0.93 6.37
CA GLU A 105 13.93 0.36 7.63
C GLU A 105 12.93 0.47 8.80
N GLN A 106 11.97 1.40 8.74
CA GLN A 106 10.98 1.66 9.81
C GLN A 106 9.59 1.12 9.47
N PHE A 107 9.37 0.76 8.21
CA PHE A 107 8.07 0.34 7.69
C PHE A 107 7.41 -0.78 8.49
N ILE A 108 8.17 -1.79 8.92
CA ILE A 108 7.63 -2.93 9.69
C ILE A 108 7.04 -2.47 11.02
N ASP A 109 7.78 -1.63 11.74
CA ASP A 109 7.36 -1.12 13.04
C ASP A 109 6.14 -0.21 12.89
N ASP A 110 6.13 0.67 11.88
CA ASP A 110 5.02 1.58 11.64
C ASP A 110 3.76 0.85 11.18
N LEU A 111 3.90 -0.17 10.32
CA LEU A 111 2.80 -1.03 9.93
C LEU A 111 2.20 -1.73 11.15
N SER A 112 3.03 -2.32 12.00
CA SER A 112 2.58 -3.05 13.20
C SER A 112 1.77 -2.19 14.18
N LYS A 113 2.04 -0.89 14.27
CA LYS A 113 1.28 0.03 15.13
C LYS A 113 -0.11 0.36 14.58
N VAL A 114 -0.31 0.20 13.27
CA VAL A 114 -1.57 0.56 12.60
C VAL A 114 -2.48 -0.65 12.46
N ILE A 115 -1.92 -1.84 12.18
CA ILE A 115 -2.69 -3.06 11.96
C ILE A 115 -2.69 -4.03 13.16
N GLY A 116 -1.87 -3.78 14.19
CA GLY A 116 -1.70 -4.65 15.37
C GLY A 116 -2.53 -4.27 16.59
#